data_AF-A0A9D4FY49-F1
#
_entry.id   AF-A0A9D4FY49-F1
#
_cell.length_a   1.000
_cell.length_b   1.000
_cell.length_c   1.000
_cell.angle_alpha   90.00
_cell.angle_beta   90.00
_cell.angle_gamma   90.00
#
_symmetry.space_group_name_H-M   'P 1'
#
loop_
_entity.id
_entity.type
_entity.pdbx_description
1 polymer ?
#
loop_
_entity_poly.entity_id
_entity_poly.type
_entity_poly.pdbx_seq_one_letter_code
_entity_poly.pdbx_strand_id
1 'polypeptide(L)'
;MMRLRIESMKYGQGYSNISRALDEPKYDIPKEILVTLIESGFKITEISKLLSVSERTIYRQMNKFNITCYDFTDIDDLNLETEVRHVIAEFPRVGETMIRQILHEKAIKVYKYYVSIV
;
A
#
# COMPACT_ATOMS: atom_id res chain seq x y z
N MET A 1 -36.69 -0.13 -32.38
CA MET A 1 -35.44 -0.41 -31.62
C MET A 1 -35.35 0.49 -30.37
N MET A 2 -36.26 0.35 -29.38
CA MET A 2 -36.19 1.06 -28.08
C MET A 2 -36.90 0.28 -26.94
N ARG A 3 -36.91 -1.06 -26.98
CA ARG A 3 -37.58 -1.87 -25.93
C ARG A 3 -36.65 -2.36 -24.82
N LEU A 4 -35.34 -2.46 -25.08
CA LEU A 4 -34.36 -2.91 -24.09
C LEU A 4 -34.14 -1.89 -22.96
N ARG A 5 -34.25 -0.59 -23.25
CA ARG A 5 -34.00 0.48 -22.28
C ARG A 5 -35.13 0.65 -21.25
N ILE A 6 -36.37 0.31 -21.61
CA ILE A 6 -37.52 0.38 -20.70
C ILE A 6 -37.60 -0.88 -19.84
N GLU A 7 -37.28 -2.05 -20.39
CA GLU A 7 -37.35 -3.29 -19.62
C GLU A 7 -36.22 -3.43 -18.59
N SER A 8 -35.05 -2.82 -18.82
CA SER A 8 -34.00 -2.72 -17.80
C SER A 8 -34.37 -1.81 -16.63
N MET A 9 -35.33 -0.89 -16.78
CA MET A 9 -35.84 -0.05 -15.69
C MET A 9 -36.81 -0.80 -14.76
N LYS A 10 -37.50 -1.86 -15.25
CA LYS A 10 -38.39 -2.69 -14.42
C LYS A 10 -37.63 -3.59 -13.46
N TYR A 11 -36.46 -4.09 -13.84
CA TYR A 11 -35.62 -4.96 -13.00
C TYR A 11 -34.42 -4.22 -12.37
N GLY A 12 -34.22 -2.94 -12.71
CA GLY A 12 -33.12 -2.09 -12.21
C GLY A 12 -33.44 -1.33 -10.91
N GLN A 13 -34.59 -1.58 -10.28
CA GLN A 13 -34.91 -1.10 -8.93
C GLN A 13 -34.15 -1.90 -7.87
N GLY A 14 -32.84 -1.72 -7.84
CA GLY A 14 -31.94 -2.26 -6.81
C GLY A 14 -30.76 -1.35 -6.48
N TYR A 15 -30.51 -0.31 -7.28
CA TYR A 15 -29.61 0.77 -6.92
C TYR A 15 -30.47 1.95 -6.52
N SER A 16 -30.90 1.94 -5.27
CA SER A 16 -31.39 3.14 -4.62
C SER A 16 -30.46 4.29 -5.01
N ASN A 17 -31.06 5.39 -5.44
CA ASN A 17 -30.47 6.70 -5.19
C ASN A 17 -30.32 6.76 -3.67
N ILE A 18 -29.18 6.28 -3.16
CA ILE A 18 -28.73 6.56 -1.81
C ILE A 18 -28.50 8.07 -1.88
N SER A 19 -29.54 8.79 -1.45
CA SER A 19 -29.38 10.05 -0.75
C SER A 19 -28.04 10.00 -0.04
N ARG A 20 -27.22 11.05 -0.16
CA ARG A 20 -26.04 11.26 0.71
C ARG A 20 -26.50 11.42 2.17
N ALA A 21 -27.15 10.40 2.71
CA ALA A 21 -27.45 10.21 4.11
C ALA A 21 -26.10 9.92 4.75
N LEU A 22 -25.47 10.97 5.27
CA LEU A 22 -25.03 11.18 6.65
C LEU A 22 -24.46 10.01 7.49
N ASP A 23 -24.42 8.77 7.03
CA ASP A 23 -23.76 7.64 7.67
C ASP A 23 -23.24 6.70 6.56
N GLU A 24 -22.14 7.09 5.92
CA GLU A 24 -21.33 6.16 5.13
C GLU A 24 -21.01 4.95 6.05
N PRO A 25 -21.24 3.69 5.65
CA PRO A 25 -20.89 2.56 6.49
C PRO A 25 -19.40 2.64 6.76
N LYS A 26 -19.04 3.13 7.95
CA LYS A 26 -17.68 3.16 8.44
C LYS A 26 -17.33 1.70 8.66
N TYR A 27 -16.65 1.12 7.68
CA TYR A 27 -15.89 -0.10 7.86
C TYR A 27 -14.78 0.22 8.87
N ASP A 28 -15.14 0.16 10.15
CA ASP A 28 -14.23 0.41 11.24
C ASP A 28 -13.47 -0.88 11.50
N ILE A 29 -12.45 -1.09 10.66
CA ILE A 29 -11.50 -2.18 10.84
C ILE A 29 -10.61 -1.79 12.03
N PRO A 30 -10.60 -2.57 13.12
CA PRO A 30 -9.73 -2.32 14.26
C PRO A 30 -8.26 -2.28 13.85
N LYS A 31 -7.49 -1.40 14.49
CA LYS A 31 -6.07 -1.21 14.20
C LYS A 31 -5.31 -2.52 14.38
N GLU A 32 -5.62 -3.25 15.44
CA GLU A 32 -4.95 -4.47 15.87
C GLU A 32 -5.07 -5.56 14.80
N ILE A 33 -6.24 -5.67 14.16
CA ILE A 33 -6.48 -6.64 13.08
C ILE A 33 -5.60 -6.31 11.87
N LEU A 34 -5.54 -5.03 11.47
CA LEU A 34 -4.69 -4.60 10.36
C LEU A 34 -3.21 -4.86 10.64
N VAL A 35 -2.73 -4.51 11.83
CA VAL A 35 -1.34 -4.73 12.25
C VAL A 35 -1.02 -6.23 12.22
N THR A 36 -1.85 -7.06 12.87
CA THR A 36 -1.62 -8.51 12.95
C THR A 36 -1.56 -9.15 11.55
N LEU A 37 -2.45 -8.75 10.64
CA LEU A 37 -2.48 -9.28 9.28
C LEU A 37 -1.27 -8.83 8.45
N ILE A 38 -0.81 -7.60 8.64
CA ILE A 38 0.40 -7.10 7.98
C ILE A 38 1.66 -7.79 8.53
N GLU A 39 1.79 -7.91 9.84
CA GLU A 39 2.92 -8.56 10.51
C GLU A 39 2.99 -10.07 10.20
N SER A 40 1.84 -10.72 10.01
CA SER A 40 1.78 -12.12 9.54
C SER A 40 2.08 -12.28 8.05
N GLY A 41 2.34 -11.19 7.32
CA GLY A 41 2.81 -11.21 5.94
C GLY A 41 1.72 -11.25 4.88
N PHE A 42 0.44 -11.04 5.22
CA PHE A 42 -0.62 -10.97 4.22
C PHE A 42 -0.47 -9.72 3.34
N LYS A 43 -0.64 -9.89 2.04
CA LYS A 43 -0.69 -8.78 1.09
C LYS A 43 -2.01 -8.02 1.27
N ILE A 44 -2.00 -6.72 0.97
CA ILE A 44 -3.21 -5.87 1.02
C ILE A 44 -4.36 -6.46 0.17
N THR A 45 -4.04 -7.09 -0.97
CA THR A 45 -5.00 -7.77 -1.85
C THR A 45 -5.62 -9.02 -1.22
N GLU A 46 -4.95 -9.66 -0.27
CA GLU A 46 -5.45 -10.81 0.48
C GLU A 46 -6.26 -10.35 1.68
N ILE A 47 -5.78 -9.33 2.38
CA ILE A 47 -6.50 -8.67 3.48
C ILE A 47 -7.83 -8.09 2.96
N SER A 48 -7.87 -7.51 1.76
CA SER A 48 -9.10 -6.96 1.16
C SER A 48 -10.14 -8.04 0.93
N LYS A 49 -9.72 -9.20 0.41
CA LYS A 49 -10.57 -10.38 0.21
C LYS A 49 -11.03 -10.96 1.54
N LEU A 50 -10.12 -11.10 2.51
CA LEU A 50 -10.40 -11.66 3.83
C LEU A 50 -11.44 -10.84 4.60
N LEU A 51 -11.29 -9.51 4.58
CA LEU A 51 -12.19 -8.59 5.27
C LEU A 51 -13.40 -8.19 4.41
N SER A 52 -13.53 -8.71 3.19
CA SER A 52 -14.60 -8.38 2.23
C SER A 52 -14.77 -6.88 2.01
N VAL A 53 -13.66 -6.14 1.95
CA VAL A 53 -13.62 -4.69 1.69
C VAL A 53 -12.76 -4.39 0.48
N SER A 54 -12.93 -3.20 -0.10
CA SER A 54 -12.01 -2.73 -1.15
C SER A 54 -10.62 -2.45 -0.57
N GLU A 55 -9.57 -2.64 -1.37
CA GLU A 55 -8.20 -2.25 -0.98
C GLU A 55 -8.13 -0.76 -0.59
N ARG A 56 -8.90 0.10 -1.27
CA ARG A 56 -9.04 1.52 -0.94
C ARG A 56 -9.47 1.74 0.52
N THR A 57 -10.36 0.88 1.04
CA THR A 57 -10.80 0.95 2.44
C THR A 57 -9.68 0.59 3.39
N ILE A 58 -8.86 -0.41 3.05
CA ILE A 58 -7.68 -0.79 3.83
C ILE A 58 -6.65 0.33 3.83
N TYR A 59 -6.27 0.87 2.66
CA TYR A 59 -5.32 1.99 2.60
C TYR A 59 -5.82 3.22 3.37
N ARG A 60 -7.12 3.51 3.33
CA ARG A 60 -7.72 4.59 4.12
C ARG A 60 -7.57 4.35 5.63
N GLN A 61 -7.81 3.13 6.10
CA GLN A 61 -7.64 2.78 7.52
C GLN A 61 -6.17 2.75 7.93
N MET A 62 -5.28 2.24 7.09
CA MET A 62 -3.83 2.29 7.32
C MET A 62 -3.33 3.73 7.48
N ASN A 63 -3.76 4.63 6.59
CA ASN A 63 -3.42 6.06 6.70
C ASN A 63 -3.99 6.69 7.98
N LYS A 64 -5.21 6.34 8.38
CA LYS A 64 -5.83 6.82 9.62
C LYS A 64 -5.00 6.43 10.86
N PHE A 65 -4.39 5.25 10.85
CA PHE A 65 -3.60 4.71 11.96
C PHE A 65 -2.08 4.86 11.80
N ASN A 66 -1.64 5.53 10.72
CA ASN A 66 -0.24 5.64 10.31
C ASN A 66 0.49 4.28 10.25
N ILE A 67 -0.19 3.24 9.76
CA ILE A 67 0.37 1.90 9.57
C ILE A 67 0.98 1.82 8.18
N THR A 68 2.24 1.41 8.08
CA THR A 68 2.89 1.08 6.81
C THR A 68 3.03 -0.43 6.67
N CYS A 69 2.80 -0.96 5.47
CA CYS A 69 3.11 -2.36 5.14
C CYS A 69 4.58 -2.57 4.78
N TYR A 70 5.38 -1.52 4.86
CA TYR A 70 6.80 -1.54 4.58
C TYR A 70 7.56 -1.66 5.90
N ASP A 71 8.28 -2.77 6.05
CA ASP A 71 9.35 -2.88 7.03
C ASP A 71 10.53 -2.07 6.50
N PHE A 72 10.64 -0.79 6.88
CA PHE A 72 11.89 -0.07 6.65
C PHE A 72 12.85 -0.36 7.78
N THR A 73 14.13 -0.49 7.47
CA THR A 73 15.14 -0.57 8.51
C THR A 73 15.29 0.82 9.12
N ASP A 74 15.32 0.91 10.44
CA ASP A 74 15.62 2.16 11.14
C ASP A 74 17.11 2.48 10.96
N ILE A 75 17.41 3.19 9.88
CA ILE A 75 18.76 3.64 9.50
C ILE A 75 18.74 5.15 9.34
N ASP A 76 19.70 5.82 9.98
CA ASP A 76 19.89 7.26 9.82
C ASP A 76 20.40 7.60 8.42
N ASP A 77 20.06 8.80 7.94
CA ASP A 77 20.42 9.28 6.59
C ASP A 77 21.94 9.26 6.38
N LEU A 78 22.72 9.64 7.41
CA LEU A 78 24.18 9.65 7.34
C LEU A 78 24.76 8.24 7.16
N ASN A 79 24.21 7.27 7.87
CA ASN A 79 24.63 5.87 7.78
C ASN A 79 24.22 5.26 6.42
N LEU A 80 23.02 5.59 5.94
CA LEU A 80 22.57 5.16 4.63
C LEU A 80 23.46 5.73 3.52
N GLU A 81 23.75 7.02 3.56
CA GLU A 81 24.61 7.68 2.56
C GLU A 81 26.03 7.09 2.58
N THR A 82 26.54 6.78 3.77
CA THR A 82 27.84 6.10 3.92
C THR A 82 27.83 4.74 3.23
N GLU A 83 26.78 3.94 3.40
CA GLU A 83 26.69 2.65 2.74
C GLU A 83 26.52 2.76 1.22
N VAL A 84 25.74 3.73 0.74
CA VAL A 84 25.62 3.99 -0.70
C VAL A 84 26.95 4.39 -1.29
N ARG A 85 27.72 5.27 -0.63
CA ARG A 85 29.07 5.65 -1.08
C ARG A 85 30.02 4.46 -1.11
N HIS A 86 29.96 3.56 -0.13
CA HIS A 86 30.74 2.33 -0.13
C HIS A 86 30.42 1.45 -1.34
N VAL A 87 29.13 1.26 -1.66
CA VAL A 87 28.70 0.47 -2.83
C VAL A 87 29.16 1.12 -4.14
N ILE A 88 29.11 2.45 -4.26
CA ILE A 88 29.56 3.16 -5.46
C ILE A 88 31.09 3.09 -5.62
N ALA A 89 31.83 3.16 -4.51
CA ALA A 89 33.29 3.01 -4.53
C ALA A 89 33.70 1.59 -4.98
N GLU A 90 32.94 0.57 -4.57
CA GLU A 90 33.15 -0.83 -4.96
C GLU A 90 32.70 -1.09 -6.41
N PHE A 91 31.61 -0.44 -6.86
CA PHE A 91 31.03 -0.60 -8.20
C PHE A 91 30.79 0.75 -8.89
N PRO A 92 31.81 1.33 -9.58
CA PRO A 92 31.76 2.70 -10.12
C PRO A 92 30.74 2.97 -11.23
N ARG A 93 30.08 1.93 -11.77
CA ARG A 93 29.07 2.01 -12.83
C ARG A 93 27.74 1.40 -12.42
N VAL A 94 27.50 1.31 -11.12
CA VAL A 94 26.30 0.69 -10.56
C VAL A 94 25.09 1.61 -10.75
N GLY A 95 23.99 1.05 -11.27
CA GLY A 95 22.72 1.76 -11.36
C GLY A 95 21.90 1.65 -10.07
N GLU A 96 20.93 2.55 -9.90
CA GLU A 96 20.02 2.61 -8.75
C GLU A 96 19.41 1.24 -8.38
N THR A 97 19.00 0.46 -9.38
CA THR A 97 18.42 -0.88 -9.17
C THR A 97 19.38 -1.84 -8.49
N MET A 98 20.66 -1.81 -8.86
CA MET A 98 21.68 -2.70 -8.31
C MET A 98 22.12 -2.21 -6.92
N ILE A 99 22.21 -0.89 -6.69
CA ILE A 99 22.42 -0.34 -5.34
C ILE A 99 21.32 -0.83 -4.39
N ARG A 100 20.06 -0.74 -4.82
CA ARG A 100 18.92 -1.23 -4.03
C ARG A 100 19.03 -2.71 -3.72
N GLN A 101 19.44 -3.52 -4.70
CA GLN A 101 19.62 -4.95 -4.49
C GLN A 101 20.70 -5.24 -3.44
N ILE A 102 21.84 -4.55 -3.51
CA ILE A 102 22.95 -4.70 -2.56
C ILE A 102 22.52 -4.24 -1.15
N LEU A 103 21.81 -3.12 -1.04
CA LEU A 103 21.26 -2.68 0.25
C LEU A 103 20.26 -3.69 0.82
N HIS A 104 19.42 -4.28 -0.03
CA HIS A 104 18.49 -5.34 0.37
C HIS A 104 19.24 -6.59 0.86
N GLU A 105 20.33 -6.99 0.20
CA GLU A 105 21.21 -8.08 0.66
C GLU A 105 21.88 -7.78 2.01
N LYS A 106 22.17 -6.51 2.28
CA LYS A 106 22.64 -6.02 3.60
C LYS A 106 21.51 -5.88 4.64
N ALA A 107 20.29 -6.33 4.35
CA ALA A 107 19.10 -6.18 5.19
C ALA A 107 18.70 -4.71 5.47
N ILE A 108 19.12 -3.78 4.60
CA ILE A 108 18.77 -2.37 4.64
C ILE A 108 17.62 -2.14 3.64
N LYS A 109 16.40 -1.99 4.16
CA LYS A 109 15.19 -1.72 3.38
C LYS A 109 14.95 -0.21 3.35
N VAL A 110 15.08 0.41 2.18
CA VAL A 110 15.00 1.87 1.97
C VAL A 110 13.88 2.28 1.02
N TYR A 111 13.41 3.53 1.15
CA TYR A 111 12.42 4.11 0.24
C TYR A 111 13.04 4.39 -1.13
N LYS A 112 12.25 4.18 -2.20
CA LYS A 112 12.70 4.35 -3.60
C LYS A 112 13.39 5.70 -3.87
N TYR A 113 12.96 6.79 -3.25
CA TYR A 113 13.46 8.15 -3.49
C TYR A 113 14.86 8.44 -2.91
N TYR A 114 15.31 7.70 -1.88
CA TYR A 114 16.61 7.98 -1.25
C TYR A 114 17.80 7.56 -2.11
N VAL A 115 17.62 6.60 -3.03
CA VAL A 115 18.72 6.09 -3.89
C VAL A 115 18.89 6.95 -5.15
N SER A 116 17.88 7.73 -5.57
CA SER A 116 17.96 8.58 -6.78
C SER A 116 18.66 9.92 -6.56
N ILE A 117 19.14 10.24 -5.36
CA ILE A 117 19.81 11.52 -5.04
C ILE A 117 21.31 11.50 -5.37
N VAL A 118 21.84 10.35 -5.82
CA VAL A 118 23.26 10.21 -6.19
C VAL A 118 23.49 10.32 -7.69
#